data_AF-A0A7W3Z366-F1
#
_entry.id   AF-A0A7W3Z366-F1
#
_cell.length_a   1.000
_cell.length_b   1.000
_cell.length_c   1.000
_cell.angle_alpha   90.00
_cell.angle_beta   90.00
_cell.angle_gamma   90.00
#
_symmetry.space_group_name_H-M   'P 1'
#
loop_
_entity.id
_entity.type
_entity.pdbx_description
1 polymer ?
#
loop_
_entity_poly.entity_id
_entity_poly.type
_entity_poly.pdbx_seq_one_letter_code
_entity_poly.pdbx_strand_id
1 'polypeptide(L)'
;MSTFETFDAFVEIPAGSRNKYEYDFDLKRLRFDRLLYSNMRYPADYGFIPETLALDGDPLDVLVMFTEPSLPGMVVEVKPVGIFYMADDKGQDEKILCVPVSDPLMNKLNDINDVNEHFKQEVEHFFKVYKDLENKKVTTNGFGDKAAAIKMIQECTARFNNLENKAEGLFSIRY
;
A
#
# COMPACT_ATOMS: atom_id res chain seq x y z
N MET A 1 -8.43 2.18 -23.83
CA MET A 1 -8.81 1.50 -22.57
C MET A 1 -7.53 0.87 -22.03
N SER A 2 -6.91 1.46 -21.02
CA SER A 2 -5.69 0.94 -20.42
C SER A 2 -6.02 -0.31 -19.59
N THR A 3 -5.49 -1.44 -20.02
CA THR A 3 -5.59 -2.79 -19.45
C THR A 3 -4.68 -2.95 -18.23
N PHE A 4 -4.85 -2.13 -17.19
CA PHE A 4 -4.09 -2.35 -15.96
C PHE A 4 -4.80 -3.41 -15.12
N GLU A 5 -4.48 -4.68 -15.39
CA GLU A 5 -5.14 -5.84 -14.75
C GLU A 5 -4.41 -6.28 -13.47
N THR A 6 -3.08 -6.35 -13.50
CA THR A 6 -2.24 -6.83 -12.40
C THR A 6 -0.93 -6.04 -12.33
N PHE A 7 -0.25 -6.11 -11.18
CA PHE A 7 1.06 -5.49 -10.95
C PHE A 7 1.82 -6.20 -9.82
N ASP A 8 3.14 -6.01 -9.78
CA ASP A 8 3.98 -6.47 -8.67
C ASP A 8 3.86 -5.50 -7.48
N ALA A 9 3.62 -6.04 -6.28
CA ALA A 9 3.74 -5.31 -5.02
C ALA A 9 4.87 -5.91 -4.18
N PHE A 10 5.63 -5.05 -3.50
CA PHE A 10 6.63 -5.46 -2.51
C PHE A 10 6.04 -5.35 -1.11
N VAL A 11 5.99 -6.45 -0.36
CA VAL A 11 5.43 -6.48 0.99
C VAL A 11 6.51 -6.15 2.02
N GLU A 12 6.25 -5.16 2.86
CA GLU A 12 7.13 -4.75 3.94
C GLU A 12 6.65 -5.27 5.30
N ILE A 13 5.33 -5.27 5.52
CA ILE A 13 4.73 -5.52 6.83
C ILE A 13 3.59 -6.52 6.69
N PRO A 14 3.72 -7.74 7.23
CA PRO A 14 2.62 -8.71 7.25
C PRO A 14 1.45 -8.26 8.11
N ALA A 15 0.24 -8.68 7.74
CA ALA A 15 -0.95 -8.50 8.55
C ALA A 15 -0.72 -9.02 9.98
N GLY A 16 -1.25 -8.31 10.98
CA GLY A 16 -1.08 -8.65 12.38
C GLY A 16 0.26 -8.21 13.00
N SER A 17 1.18 -7.62 12.24
CA SER A 17 2.42 -7.04 12.77
C SER A 17 2.15 -5.71 13.50
N ARG A 18 2.84 -5.50 14.62
CA ARG A 18 2.97 -4.19 15.29
C ARG A 18 4.28 -3.48 14.94
N ASN A 19 5.25 -4.20 14.39
CA ASN A 19 6.48 -3.60 13.91
C ASN A 19 6.21 -2.97 12.56
N LYS A 20 6.60 -1.70 12.40
CA LYS A 20 6.68 -1.04 11.11
C LYS A 20 8.07 -1.27 10.53
N TYR A 21 8.09 -1.95 9.39
CA TYR A 21 9.25 -2.09 8.55
C TYR A 21 9.11 -1.14 7.36
N GLU A 22 10.24 -0.84 6.72
CA GLU A 22 10.29 -0.13 5.44
C GLU A 22 11.48 -0.66 4.64
N TYR A 23 11.35 -0.65 3.33
CA TYR A 23 12.44 -1.02 2.44
C TYR A 23 13.41 0.15 2.31
N ASP A 24 14.65 -0.09 2.74
CA ASP A 24 15.73 0.87 2.55
C ASP A 24 16.28 0.73 1.13
N PHE A 25 16.00 1.72 0.29
CA PHE A 25 16.44 1.74 -1.10
C PHE A 25 17.95 1.93 -1.27
N ASP A 26 18.71 2.37 -0.27
CA ASP A 26 20.17 2.45 -0.38
C ASP A 26 20.82 1.13 0.01
N LEU A 27 20.36 0.52 1.10
CA LEU A 27 20.87 -0.76 1.62
C LEU A 27 20.31 -1.99 0.91
N LYS A 28 19.18 -1.84 0.21
CA LYS A 28 18.42 -2.94 -0.42
C LYS A 28 18.00 -4.01 0.58
N ARG A 29 17.55 -3.57 1.76
CA ARG A 29 17.14 -4.42 2.88
C ARG A 29 15.92 -3.83 3.55
N LEU A 30 15.14 -4.69 4.21
CA LEU A 30 14.14 -4.20 5.16
C LEU A 30 14.83 -3.62 6.38
N ARG A 31 14.39 -2.43 6.77
CA ARG A 31 14.79 -1.72 7.96
C ARG A 31 13.62 -1.71 8.93
N PHE A 32 13.92 -1.93 10.21
CA PHE A 32 12.98 -1.63 11.28
C PHE A 32 12.94 -0.12 11.46
N ASP A 33 11.82 0.51 11.07
CA ASP A 33 11.59 1.93 11.32
C ASP A 33 11.24 2.11 12.81
N ARG A 34 10.14 1.49 13.25
CA ARG A 34 9.68 1.58 14.64
C ARG A 34 8.67 0.50 15.02
N LEU A 35 8.44 0.36 16.31
CA LEU A 35 7.23 -0.27 16.84
C LEU A 35 6.09 0.75 16.80
N LEU A 36 4.88 0.38 16.37
CA LEU A 36 3.73 1.28 16.49
C LEU A 36 3.51 1.66 17.96
N TYR A 37 3.35 2.95 18.23
CA TYR A 37 3.28 3.47 19.60
C TYR A 37 1.98 3.00 20.27
N SER A 38 0.88 2.99 19.51
CA SER A 38 -0.39 2.36 19.88
C SER A 38 -0.27 0.84 19.83
N ASN A 39 -1.01 0.13 20.70
CA ASN A 39 -1.10 -1.35 20.67
C ASN A 39 -2.05 -1.81 19.55
N MET A 40 -1.67 -1.47 18.31
CA MET A 40 -2.40 -1.78 17.10
C MET A 40 -1.54 -2.63 16.18
N ARG A 41 -2.17 -3.28 15.22
CA ARG A 41 -1.54 -4.17 14.25
C ARG A 41 -2.08 -3.85 12.87
N TYR A 42 -1.22 -3.99 11.85
CA TYR A 42 -1.65 -3.77 10.47
C TYR A 42 -2.80 -4.73 10.11
N PRO A 43 -3.91 -4.24 9.54
CA PRO A 43 -5.10 -5.05 9.26
C PRO A 43 -4.95 -5.94 8.02
N ALA A 44 -4.02 -5.60 7.13
CA ALA A 44 -3.62 -6.38 5.96
C ALA A 44 -2.11 -6.25 5.76
N ASP A 45 -1.57 -7.07 4.87
CA ASP A 45 -0.19 -6.94 4.46
C ASP A 45 0.00 -5.57 3.79
N TYR A 46 1.10 -4.90 4.08
CA TYR A 46 1.36 -3.54 3.65
C TYR A 46 2.73 -3.45 2.99
N GLY A 47 2.83 -2.57 2.00
CA GLY A 47 4.07 -2.23 1.34
C GLY A 47 3.79 -1.27 0.20
N PHE A 48 4.48 -1.43 -0.94
CA PHE A 48 4.40 -0.46 -2.03
C PHE A 48 4.44 -1.08 -3.43
N ILE A 49 4.05 -0.27 -4.42
CA ILE A 49 4.22 -0.58 -5.85
C ILE A 49 5.59 -0.07 -6.31
N PRO A 50 6.51 -0.93 -6.73
CA PRO A 50 7.79 -0.51 -7.29
C PRO A 50 7.59 0.43 -8.48
N GLU A 51 8.57 1.30 -8.70
CA GLU A 51 8.59 2.19 -9.86
C GLU A 51 7.34 3.09 -10.00
N THR A 52 6.85 3.56 -8.86
CA THR A 52 5.81 4.58 -8.76
C THR A 52 6.31 5.74 -7.89
N LEU A 53 5.66 6.89 -8.00
CA LEU A 53 5.94 8.06 -7.16
C LEU A 53 4.61 8.68 -6.75
N ALA A 54 4.29 8.67 -5.47
CA ALA A 54 3.14 9.34 -4.87
C ALA A 54 3.45 10.83 -4.59
N LEU A 55 2.50 11.55 -3.99
CA LEU A 55 2.62 13.00 -3.75
C LEU A 55 3.43 13.36 -2.51
N ASP A 56 3.61 12.42 -1.60
CA ASP A 56 4.45 12.53 -0.40
C ASP A 56 5.96 12.30 -0.68
N GLY A 57 6.29 11.88 -1.91
CA GLY A 57 7.65 11.63 -2.37
C GLY A 57 8.09 10.16 -2.33
N ASP A 58 7.25 9.27 -1.81
CA ASP A 58 7.53 7.85 -1.67
C ASP A 58 6.82 7.03 -2.79
N PRO A 59 7.15 5.74 -2.96
CA PRO A 59 6.37 4.85 -3.82
C PRO A 59 4.90 4.75 -3.36
N LEU A 60 4.00 4.47 -4.28
CA LEU A 60 2.57 4.33 -3.96
C LEU A 60 2.32 3.11 -3.07
N ASP A 61 1.69 3.36 -1.93
CA ASP A 61 1.37 2.37 -0.92
C ASP A 61 0.29 1.37 -1.35
N VAL A 62 0.38 0.15 -0.81
CA VAL A 62 -0.63 -0.90 -0.99
C VAL A 62 -1.00 -1.58 0.33
N LEU A 63 -2.25 -2.06 0.37
CA LEU A 63 -2.76 -3.04 1.33
C LEU A 63 -3.16 -4.30 0.56
N VAL A 64 -2.40 -5.37 0.75
CA VAL A 64 -2.63 -6.67 0.11
C VAL A 64 -3.44 -7.56 1.04
N MET A 65 -4.66 -7.89 0.65
CA MET A 65 -5.51 -8.81 1.40
C MET A 65 -5.16 -10.25 1.03
N PHE A 66 -4.27 -10.86 1.81
CA PHE A 66 -4.00 -12.31 1.76
C PHE A 66 -5.01 -13.07 2.63
N THR A 67 -5.27 -14.34 2.28
CA THR A 67 -5.96 -15.27 3.18
C THR A 67 -5.16 -15.51 4.47
N GLU A 68 -3.85 -15.72 4.32
CA GLU A 68 -2.91 -15.93 5.42
C GLU A 68 -1.80 -14.88 5.33
N PRO A 69 -1.38 -14.25 6.45
CA PRO A 69 -0.35 -13.22 6.43
C PRO A 69 0.92 -13.69 5.71
N SER A 70 1.54 -12.81 4.92
CA SER A 70 2.73 -13.16 4.16
C SER A 70 4.03 -12.95 4.95
N LEU A 71 5.16 -12.89 4.24
CA LEU A 71 6.47 -12.66 4.80
C LEU A 71 7.00 -11.28 4.36
N PRO A 72 7.69 -10.54 5.26
CA PRO A 72 8.38 -9.31 4.87
C PRO A 72 9.40 -9.58 3.76
N GLY A 73 9.42 -8.73 2.74
CA GLY A 73 10.38 -8.76 1.64
C GLY A 73 9.94 -9.59 0.44
N MET A 74 8.71 -10.09 0.44
CA MET A 74 8.13 -10.83 -0.67
C MET A 74 7.66 -9.88 -1.76
N VAL A 75 7.80 -10.33 -3.02
CA VAL A 75 7.14 -9.74 -4.18
C VAL A 75 5.95 -10.60 -4.56
N VAL A 76 4.79 -9.98 -4.78
CA VAL A 76 3.56 -10.67 -5.14
C VAL A 76 2.89 -9.98 -6.32
N GLU A 77 2.43 -10.78 -7.28
CA GLU A 77 1.52 -10.29 -8.32
C GLU A 77 0.11 -10.13 -7.73
N VAL A 78 -0.41 -8.91 -7.81
CA VAL A 78 -1.70 -8.53 -7.25
C VAL A 78 -2.57 -7.86 -8.30
N LYS A 79 -3.88 -7.81 -8.05
CA LYS A 79 -4.81 -6.96 -8.79
C LYS A 79 -5.48 -5.94 -7.87
N PRO A 80 -5.74 -4.71 -8.34
CA PRO A 80 -6.41 -3.69 -7.52
C PRO A 80 -7.90 -4.00 -7.39
N VAL A 81 -8.46 -3.70 -6.22
CA VAL A 81 -9.91 -3.74 -5.95
C VAL A 81 -10.47 -2.38 -5.58
N GLY A 82 -9.65 -1.48 -5.03
CA GLY A 82 -10.09 -0.16 -4.60
C GLY A 82 -8.93 0.67 -4.08
N ILE A 83 -9.26 1.85 -3.57
CA ILE A 83 -8.30 2.81 -3.01
C ILE A 83 -8.82 3.35 -1.70
N PHE A 84 -7.96 3.51 -0.71
CA PHE A 84 -8.24 4.17 0.54
C PHE A 84 -7.63 5.57 0.54
N TYR A 85 -8.47 6.58 0.78
CA TYR A 85 -8.04 7.98 0.78
C TYR A 85 -7.66 8.42 2.18
N MET A 86 -6.41 8.82 2.36
CA MET A 86 -5.94 9.43 3.58
C MET A 86 -4.92 10.54 3.30
N ALA A 87 -4.77 11.41 4.28
CA ALA A 87 -3.74 12.44 4.30
C ALA A 87 -3.16 12.54 5.71
N ASP A 88 -1.86 12.77 5.80
CA ASP A 88 -1.16 13.07 7.04
C ASP A 88 -0.39 14.40 6.94
N ASP A 89 0.48 14.69 7.92
CA ASP A 89 1.25 15.93 7.98
C ASP A 89 2.16 16.15 6.76
N LYS A 90 2.47 15.11 5.97
CA LYS A 90 3.27 15.21 4.73
C LYS A 90 2.43 15.45 3.47
N GLY A 91 1.10 15.30 3.53
CA GLY A 91 0.22 15.49 2.39
C GLY A 91 -0.68 14.28 2.13
N GLN A 92 -1.02 14.07 0.86
CA GLN A 92 -1.84 12.93 0.42
C GLN A 92 -1.03 11.64 0.47
N ASP A 93 -1.63 10.59 1.04
CA ASP A 93 -0.99 9.31 1.35
C ASP A 93 -1.94 8.13 1.00
N GLU A 94 -2.47 8.13 -0.22
CA GLU A 94 -3.44 7.12 -0.65
C GLU A 94 -2.86 5.71 -0.69
N LYS A 95 -3.71 4.72 -0.40
CA LYS A 95 -3.31 3.30 -0.36
C LYS A 95 -4.17 2.47 -1.28
N ILE A 96 -3.55 1.71 -2.17
CA ILE A 96 -4.28 0.81 -3.06
C ILE A 96 -4.66 -0.45 -2.29
N LEU A 97 -5.93 -0.81 -2.28
CA LEU A 97 -6.38 -2.13 -1.82
C LEU A 97 -6.26 -3.10 -2.99
N CYS A 98 -5.59 -4.22 -2.76
CA CYS A 98 -5.37 -5.25 -3.77
C CYS A 98 -5.44 -6.66 -3.18
N VAL A 99 -5.54 -7.66 -4.06
CA VAL A 99 -5.58 -9.08 -3.71
C VAL A 99 -4.53 -9.86 -4.52
N PRO A 100 -3.89 -10.90 -3.95
CA PRO A 100 -2.97 -11.76 -4.71
C PRO A 100 -3.72 -12.51 -5.81
N VAL A 101 -3.17 -12.53 -7.02
CA VAL A 101 -3.81 -13.20 -8.17
C VAL A 101 -3.84 -14.72 -8.01
N SER A 102 -2.88 -15.27 -7.26
CA SER A 102 -2.75 -16.71 -7.02
C SER A 102 -3.47 -17.18 -5.74
N ASP A 103 -4.11 -16.29 -4.98
CA ASP A 103 -4.93 -16.66 -3.82
C ASP A 103 -6.37 -16.97 -4.27
N PRO A 104 -6.83 -18.24 -4.24
CA PRO A 104 -8.14 -18.62 -4.77
C PRO A 104 -9.32 -18.12 -3.93
N LEU A 105 -9.10 -17.67 -2.69
CA LEU A 105 -10.14 -17.09 -1.85
C LEU A 105 -10.24 -15.58 -2.09
N MET A 106 -9.09 -14.89 -2.08
CA MET A 106 -9.05 -13.43 -2.21
C MET A 106 -9.17 -12.94 -3.65
N ASN A 107 -8.67 -13.68 -4.63
CA ASN A 107 -8.77 -13.31 -6.06
C ASN A 107 -10.22 -13.30 -6.59
N LYS A 108 -11.22 -13.67 -5.78
CA LYS A 108 -12.64 -13.50 -6.14
C LYS A 108 -13.12 -12.06 -6.01
N LEU A 109 -12.44 -11.23 -5.23
CA LEU A 109 -12.76 -9.82 -5.06
C LEU A 109 -12.29 -9.05 -6.29
N ASN A 110 -13.17 -8.24 -6.89
CA ASN A 110 -12.89 -7.49 -8.12
C ASN A 110 -13.13 -5.99 -7.97
N ASP A 111 -13.85 -5.56 -6.95
CA ASP A 111 -14.13 -4.16 -6.66
C ASP A 111 -14.26 -3.92 -5.15
N ILE A 112 -14.22 -2.65 -4.72
CA ILE A 112 -14.33 -2.25 -3.32
C ILE A 112 -15.66 -2.69 -2.67
N ASN A 113 -16.70 -2.90 -3.50
CA ASN A 113 -17.99 -3.39 -3.07
C ASN A 113 -18.00 -4.90 -2.77
N ASP A 114 -17.00 -5.66 -3.24
CA ASP A 114 -16.84 -7.07 -2.88
C ASP A 114 -16.16 -7.23 -1.50
N VAL A 115 -15.49 -6.17 -1.02
CA VAL A 115 -14.76 -6.17 0.25
C VAL A 115 -15.75 -6.05 1.41
N ASN A 116 -15.55 -6.88 2.44
CA ASN A 116 -16.37 -6.84 3.65
C ASN A 116 -16.42 -5.42 4.26
N GLU A 117 -17.62 -4.91 4.50
CA GLU A 117 -17.83 -3.55 5.02
C GLU A 117 -17.16 -3.32 6.38
N HIS A 118 -17.14 -4.32 7.27
CA HIS A 118 -16.47 -4.19 8.55
C HIS A 118 -14.96 -4.12 8.40
N PHE A 119 -14.38 -4.90 7.47
CA PHE A 119 -12.96 -4.82 7.18
C PHE A 119 -12.56 -3.42 6.67
N LYS A 120 -13.40 -2.78 5.83
CA LYS A 120 -13.18 -1.37 5.42
C LYS A 120 -13.18 -0.42 6.63
N GLN A 121 -14.08 -0.62 7.59
CA GLN A 121 -14.10 0.15 8.84
C GLN A 121 -12.85 -0.10 9.70
N GLU A 122 -12.35 -1.34 9.77
CA GLU A 122 -11.11 -1.68 10.49
C GLU A 122 -9.90 -0.98 9.87
N VAL A 123 -9.78 -1.00 8.54
CA VAL A 123 -8.72 -0.29 7.80
C VAL A 123 -8.79 1.21 8.07
N GLU A 124 -9.96 1.83 7.90
CA GLU A 124 -10.13 3.26 8.12
C GLU A 124 -9.82 3.65 9.57
N HIS A 125 -10.33 2.87 10.54
CA HIS A 125 -10.06 3.11 11.95
C HIS A 125 -8.57 2.99 12.27
N PHE A 126 -7.88 1.97 11.75
CA PHE A 126 -6.45 1.78 11.94
C PHE A 126 -5.66 3.03 11.52
N PHE A 127 -5.80 3.48 10.27
CA PHE A 127 -5.02 4.62 9.78
C PHE A 127 -5.40 5.94 10.45
N LYS A 128 -6.66 6.08 10.89
CA LYS A 128 -7.11 7.27 11.62
C LYS A 128 -6.40 7.46 12.96
N VAL A 129 -6.03 6.38 13.67
CA VAL A 129 -5.60 6.47 15.08
C VAL A 129 -4.24 5.82 15.39
N TYR A 130 -3.62 5.07 14.46
CA TYR A 130 -2.35 4.37 14.72
C TYR A 130 -1.19 5.31 15.10
N LYS A 131 -1.27 6.57 14.67
CA LYS A 131 -0.30 7.64 14.91
C LYS A 131 -0.67 8.57 16.10
N ASP A 132 -1.77 8.31 16.81
CA ASP A 132 -2.24 9.18 17.91
C ASP A 132 -1.19 9.34 19.02
N LEU A 133 -0.57 8.24 19.44
CA LEU A 133 0.49 8.28 20.47
C LEU A 133 1.83 8.82 19.94
N GLU A 134 1.95 9.03 18.62
CA GLU A 134 3.04 9.80 18.02
C GLU A 134 2.74 11.31 17.96
N ASN A 135 1.56 11.75 18.44
CA ASN A 135 1.05 13.12 18.36
C ASN A 135 0.95 13.67 16.92
N LYS A 136 0.72 12.80 15.94
CA LYS A 136 0.49 13.19 14.53
C LYS A 136 -0.98 13.08 14.18
N LYS A 137 -1.45 13.93 13.26
CA LYS A 137 -2.84 13.90 12.81
C LYS A 137 -2.95 13.20 11.46
N VAL A 138 -3.98 12.38 11.33
CA VAL A 138 -4.35 11.73 10.07
C VAL A 138 -5.82 12.04 9.77
N THR A 139 -6.11 12.34 8.51
CA THR A 139 -7.48 12.50 8.01
C THR A 139 -7.79 11.38 7.03
N THR A 140 -8.96 10.76 7.16
CA THR A 140 -9.45 9.69 6.28
C THR A 140 -10.66 10.19 5.50
N ASN A 141 -10.72 9.85 4.21
CA ASN A 141 -11.78 10.28 3.28
C ASN A 141 -12.48 9.07 2.63
N GLY A 142 -12.54 7.94 3.33
CA GLY A 142 -13.21 6.72 2.86
C GLY A 142 -12.49 6.03 1.70
N PHE A 143 -13.28 5.35 0.87
CA PHE A 143 -12.77 4.46 -0.18
C PHE A 143 -13.28 4.84 -1.57
N GLY A 144 -12.45 4.61 -2.59
CA GLY A 144 -12.79 4.64 -4.00
C GLY A 144 -12.80 3.23 -4.60
N ASP A 145 -13.47 3.11 -5.74
CA ASP A 145 -13.63 1.86 -6.48
C ASP A 145 -12.35 1.43 -7.22
N LYS A 146 -12.41 0.29 -7.93
CA LYS A 146 -11.29 -0.21 -8.73
C LYS A 146 -10.84 0.79 -9.80
N ALA A 147 -11.77 1.53 -10.41
CA ALA A 147 -11.43 2.49 -11.45
C ALA A 147 -10.61 3.65 -10.90
N ALA A 148 -10.96 4.15 -9.70
CA ALA A 148 -10.21 5.16 -8.99
C ALA A 148 -8.80 4.66 -8.61
N ALA A 149 -8.69 3.41 -8.15
CA ALA A 149 -7.41 2.77 -7.85
C ALA A 149 -6.50 2.70 -9.09
N ILE A 150 -7.02 2.21 -10.22
CA ILE A 150 -6.27 2.13 -11.48
C ILE A 150 -5.79 3.51 -11.94
N LYS A 151 -6.65 4.54 -11.82
CA LYS A 151 -6.29 5.91 -12.16
C LYS A 151 -5.12 6.43 -11.32
N MET A 152 -5.16 6.20 -10.00
CA MET A 152 -4.09 6.60 -9.09
C MET A 152 -2.76 5.92 -9.43
N ILE A 153 -2.78 4.61 -9.70
CA ILE A 153 -1.58 3.86 -10.08
C ILE A 153 -0.97 4.46 -11.36
N GLN A 154 -1.80 4.73 -12.37
CA GLN A 154 -1.35 5.32 -13.62
C GLN A 154 -0.75 6.71 -13.44
N GLU A 155 -1.36 7.55 -12.60
CA GLU A 155 -0.83 8.88 -12.28
C GLU A 155 0.52 8.78 -11.57
N CYS A 156 0.69 7.85 -10.64
CA CYS A 156 1.94 7.64 -9.92
C CYS A 156 3.04 7.03 -10.81
N THR A 157 2.69 6.09 -11.70
CA THR A 157 3.61 5.56 -12.71
C THR A 157 4.02 6.64 -13.70
N ALA A 158 3.09 7.46 -14.19
CA ALA A 158 3.40 8.56 -15.10
C ALA A 158 4.30 9.61 -14.43
N ARG A 159 4.01 9.96 -13.17
CA ARG A 159 4.83 10.89 -12.38
C ARG A 159 6.25 10.38 -12.23
N PHE A 160 6.41 9.10 -11.89
CA PHE A 160 7.70 8.45 -11.76
C PHE A 160 8.49 8.40 -13.08
N ASN A 161 7.83 8.05 -14.19
CA ASN A 161 8.45 7.98 -15.51
C ASN A 161 8.89 9.35 -16.04
N ASN A 162 8.24 10.42 -15.60
CA ASN A 162 8.56 11.80 -15.99
C ASN A 162 9.64 12.44 -15.10
N LEU A 163 10.21 11.72 -14.14
CA LEU A 163 11.33 12.24 -13.34
C LEU A 163 12.57 12.43 -14.21
N GLU A 164 13.04 13.67 -14.30
CA GLU A 164 14.33 13.98 -14.90
C GLU A 164 15.47 13.51 -13.97
N ASN A 165 16.56 13.00 -14.54
CA ASN A 165 17.76 12.57 -13.81
C ASN A 165 17.50 11.53 -12.70
N LYS A 166 16.54 10.63 -12.92
CA LYS A 166 16.24 9.52 -12.01
C LYS A 166 17.51 8.68 -11.73
N ALA A 167 17.84 8.51 -10.45
CA ALA A 167 18.94 7.65 -10.04
C ALA A 167 18.71 6.19 -10.50
N GLU A 168 19.79 5.49 -10.85
CA GLU A 168 19.71 4.09 -11.26
C GLU A 168 19.10 3.23 -10.14
N GLY A 169 18.02 2.52 -10.46
CA GLY A 169 17.30 1.69 -9.50
C GLY A 169 16.51 2.44 -8.43
N LEU A 170 16.24 3.75 -8.62
CA LEU A 170 15.30 4.49 -7.77
C LEU A 170 13.96 3.74 -7.73
N PHE A 171 13.50 3.42 -6.53
CA PHE A 171 12.26 2.67 -6.26
C PHE A 171 12.13 1.32 -7.00
N SER A 172 13.25 0.77 -7.48
CA SER A 172 13.30 -0.56 -8.06
C SER A 172 13.58 -1.61 -7.00
N ILE A 173 12.92 -2.75 -7.17
CA ILE A 173 13.17 -4.00 -6.45
C ILE A 173 13.91 -5.04 -7.30
N ARG A 174 14.16 -4.71 -8.58
CA ARG A 174 14.89 -5.56 -9.53
C ARG A 174 16.35 -5.14 -9.55
N TYR A 175 17.23 -6.07 -9.20
CA TYR A 175 18.68 -5.98 -9.36
C TYR A 175 19.19 -7.25 -10.02
#